data_AF-A0A6P5L9K8-F1
#
_entry.id   AF-A0A6P5L9K8-F1
#
_cell.length_a   1.000
_cell.length_b   1.000
_cell.length_c   1.000
_cell.angle_alpha   90.00
_cell.angle_beta   90.00
_cell.angle_gamma   90.00
#
_symmetry.space_group_name_H-M   'P 1'
#
loop_
_entity.id
_entity.type
_entity.pdbx_description
1 polymer ?
#
loop_
_entity_poly.entity_id
_entity_poly.type
_entity_poly.pdbx_seq_one_letter_code
_entity_poly.pdbx_strand_id
1 'polypeptide(L)'
;MSRVPVPCHIKGAVALQVGDVRTVQGRPGVLVIDVTFPTAGPFELQEITFKNYYTAFLSIRVRQVGSPNQSSTKWITCLRDYCLMPNPHNEEGAQDYVSLYKHQMLCDMDKVLELRLILRQPSPLWLNFTLEELQFFQHGPQSSSSAFTKWLSHPAPYEQPALLLQQALPDPDKVSSEVQQMWMLTEMIRASRTTARIGRFDVDGCYDLNLLSYT
;
A
#
# COMPACT_ATOMS: atom_id res chain seq x y z
N MET A 1 10.26 -7.81 1.78
CA MET A 1 9.69 -7.16 2.98
C MET A 1 8.24 -6.80 2.65
N SER A 2 7.27 -7.17 3.50
CA SER A 2 5.88 -6.79 3.28
C SER A 2 5.71 -5.29 3.53
N ARG A 3 5.00 -4.58 2.66
CA ARG A 3 4.64 -3.15 2.84
C ARG A 3 3.16 -3.06 3.14
N VAL A 4 2.77 -2.22 4.10
CA VAL A 4 1.37 -2.04 4.49
C VAL A 4 0.93 -0.62 4.19
N PRO A 5 -0.16 -0.41 3.44
CA PRO A 5 -0.66 0.94 3.16
C PRO A 5 -1.17 1.58 4.45
N VAL A 6 -0.86 2.85 4.64
CA VAL A 6 -1.26 3.65 5.79
C VAL A 6 -2.52 4.46 5.43
N PRO A 7 -3.63 4.29 6.15
CA PRO A 7 -4.81 5.13 5.96
C PRO A 7 -4.45 6.60 6.19
N CYS A 8 -4.74 7.45 5.21
CA CYS A 8 -4.43 8.86 5.26
C CYS A 8 -5.62 9.71 4.80
N HIS A 9 -5.62 10.97 5.21
CA HIS A 9 -6.55 11.98 4.74
C HIS A 9 -5.75 13.06 4.00
N ILE A 10 -5.97 13.16 2.70
CA ILE A 10 -5.32 14.13 1.81
C ILE A 10 -6.22 15.37 1.75
N LYS A 11 -5.72 16.51 2.22
CA LYS A 11 -6.43 17.79 2.07
C LYS A 11 -6.33 18.28 0.63
N GLY A 12 -7.32 19.06 0.19
CA GLY A 12 -7.31 19.67 -1.14
C GLY A 12 -6.06 20.55 -1.37
N ALA A 13 -5.55 20.54 -2.60
CA ALA A 13 -4.38 21.32 -2.97
C ALA A 13 -4.64 22.83 -2.82
N VAL A 14 -3.78 23.52 -2.07
CA VAL A 14 -3.85 24.96 -1.85
C VAL A 14 -2.80 25.66 -2.69
N ALA A 15 -3.25 26.62 -3.48
CA ALA A 15 -2.43 27.41 -4.37
C ALA A 15 -1.70 28.53 -3.58
N LEU A 16 -0.36 28.55 -3.60
CA LEU A 16 0.40 29.61 -2.94
C LEU A 16 0.61 30.78 -3.89
N GLN A 17 0.00 31.92 -3.58
CA GLN A 17 0.25 33.18 -4.26
C GLN A 17 1.28 33.98 -3.47
N VAL A 18 2.31 34.49 -4.15
CA VAL A 18 3.31 35.39 -3.56
C VAL A 18 3.17 36.74 -4.28
N GLY A 19 2.50 37.71 -3.65
CA GLY A 19 2.29 39.04 -4.22
C GLY A 19 1.11 39.80 -3.60
N ASP A 20 1.07 41.12 -3.79
CA ASP A 20 -0.07 41.96 -3.42
C ASP A 20 -1.26 41.65 -4.37
N VAL A 21 -2.45 41.48 -3.81
CA VAL A 21 -3.69 40.96 -4.47
C VAL A 21 -4.12 41.80 -5.68
N ARG A 22 -3.50 42.97 -5.89
CA ARG A 22 -3.90 43.99 -6.86
C ARG A 22 -3.20 43.92 -8.21
N THR A 23 -2.15 43.14 -8.37
CA THR A 23 -1.46 43.00 -9.66
C THR A 23 -1.02 41.57 -9.89
N VAL A 24 -1.23 41.12 -11.13
CA VAL A 24 -0.84 39.84 -11.73
C VAL A 24 -1.90 38.73 -11.64
N GLN A 25 -2.66 38.58 -12.73
CA GLN A 25 -3.45 37.41 -13.14
C GLN A 25 -2.56 36.16 -13.37
N GLY A 26 -1.53 35.97 -12.55
CA GLY A 26 -0.59 34.87 -12.64
C GLY A 26 -1.13 33.72 -11.82
N ARG A 27 -1.40 32.58 -12.47
CA ARG A 27 -1.74 31.36 -11.74
C ARG A 27 -0.53 30.92 -10.93
N PRO A 28 -0.73 30.44 -9.70
CA PRO A 28 0.38 30.07 -8.83
C PRO A 28 1.07 28.82 -9.38
N GLY A 29 2.36 28.96 -9.70
CA GLY A 29 3.22 27.82 -10.06
C GLY A 29 3.62 26.94 -8.87
N VAL A 30 2.95 27.11 -7.71
CA VAL A 30 3.21 26.36 -6.49
C VAL A 30 1.89 25.93 -5.85
N LEU A 31 1.74 24.62 -5.60
CA LEU A 31 0.63 24.04 -4.86
C LEU A 31 1.13 23.34 -3.60
N VAL A 32 0.31 23.33 -2.56
CA VAL A 32 0.61 22.64 -1.30
C VAL A 32 -0.49 21.65 -0.99
N ILE A 33 -0.10 20.40 -0.76
CA ILE A 33 -1.00 19.32 -0.34
C ILE A 33 -0.58 18.91 1.07
N ASP A 34 -1.49 19.06 2.02
CA ASP A 34 -1.31 18.60 3.40
C ASP A 34 -1.94 17.23 3.57
N VAL A 35 -1.20 16.31 4.18
CA VAL A 35 -1.64 14.95 4.47
C VAL A 35 -1.57 14.70 5.96
N THR A 36 -2.67 14.20 6.50
CA THR A 36 -2.81 13.87 7.93
C THR A 36 -3.12 12.39 8.08
N PHE A 37 -2.68 11.79 9.18
CA PHE A 37 -2.86 10.36 9.46
C PHE A 37 -3.68 10.21 10.74
N PRO A 38 -5.02 10.29 10.68
CA PRO A 38 -5.85 10.32 11.89
C PRO A 38 -5.92 8.97 12.61
N THR A 39 -5.86 7.86 11.87
CA THR A 39 -6.02 6.50 12.41
C THR A 39 -4.70 5.83 12.74
N ALA A 40 -3.62 6.22 12.05
CA ALA A 40 -2.27 5.77 12.35
C ALA A 40 -1.68 6.76 13.36
N GLY A 41 -1.40 6.30 14.57
CA GLY A 41 -0.54 7.05 15.49
C GLY A 41 0.84 7.32 14.86
N PRO A 42 1.80 7.88 15.61
CA PRO A 42 3.15 8.11 15.09
C PRO A 42 3.71 6.83 14.47
N PHE A 43 4.01 6.88 13.18
CA PHE A 43 4.42 5.70 12.43
C PHE A 43 5.69 5.98 11.62
N GLU A 44 6.33 4.89 11.23
CA GLU A 44 7.53 4.91 10.40
C GLU A 44 7.14 4.84 8.91
N LEU A 45 7.32 5.96 8.20
CA LEU A 45 7.08 6.03 6.76
C LEU A 45 8.24 5.39 6.00
N GLN A 46 7.92 4.39 5.17
CA GLN A 46 8.91 3.66 4.37
C GLN A 46 8.93 4.09 2.91
N GLU A 47 7.74 4.28 2.33
CA GLU A 47 7.58 4.54 0.90
C GLU A 47 6.38 5.46 0.67
N ILE A 48 6.53 6.40 -0.25
CA ILE A 48 5.46 7.23 -0.79
C ILE A 48 5.37 6.89 -2.27
N THR A 49 4.19 6.53 -2.75
CA THR A 49 3.98 6.32 -4.19
C THR A 49 2.90 7.25 -4.70
N PHE A 50 3.05 7.69 -5.94
CA PHE A 50 2.07 8.52 -6.61
C PHE A 50 2.29 8.46 -8.12
N LYS A 51 1.28 8.86 -8.86
CA LYS A 51 1.39 9.19 -10.27
C LYS A 51 1.60 10.69 -10.40
N ASN A 52 2.66 11.10 -11.08
CA ASN A 52 2.87 12.52 -11.36
C ASN A 52 1.75 13.01 -12.28
N TYR A 53 1.29 14.24 -12.08
CA TYR A 53 0.40 14.93 -13.01
C TYR A 53 0.99 16.32 -13.26
N TYR A 54 1.95 16.40 -14.18
CA TYR A 54 2.62 17.64 -14.62
C TYR A 54 3.28 18.45 -13.50
N THR A 55 3.69 17.84 -12.39
CA THR A 55 4.51 18.52 -11.36
C THR A 55 5.98 18.39 -11.74
N ALA A 56 6.71 19.51 -11.81
CA ALA A 56 8.13 19.50 -12.18
C ALA A 56 9.05 19.21 -10.98
N PHE A 57 8.76 19.85 -9.83
CA PHE A 57 9.55 19.66 -8.61
C PHE A 57 8.66 19.38 -7.41
N LEU A 58 9.12 18.48 -6.55
CA LEU A 58 8.46 18.10 -5.32
C LEU A 58 9.38 18.35 -4.12
N SER A 59 8.90 19.12 -3.15
CA SER A 59 9.50 19.17 -1.81
C SER A 59 8.55 18.56 -0.80
N ILE A 60 9.07 17.82 0.17
CA ILE A 60 8.28 17.21 1.24
C ILE A 60 8.76 17.78 2.56
N ARG A 61 7.80 18.26 3.36
CA ARG A 61 8.00 18.60 4.76
C ARG A 61 7.22 17.65 5.63
N VAL A 62 7.78 17.35 6.78
CA VAL A 62 7.20 16.46 7.78
C VAL A 62 7.06 17.19 9.10
N ARG A 63 5.96 16.89 9.79
CA ARG A 63 5.77 17.24 11.19
C ARG A 63 5.78 15.95 12.00
N GLN A 64 6.63 15.90 13.02
CA GLN A 64 6.86 14.70 13.83
C GLN A 64 6.53 14.95 15.29
N VAL A 65 6.26 13.89 16.06
CA VAL A 65 6.14 14.01 17.52
C VAL A 65 7.45 14.59 18.06
N GLY A 66 7.36 15.77 18.67
CA GLY A 66 8.50 16.40 19.31
C GLY A 66 9.09 15.49 20.39
N SER A 67 10.40 15.56 20.59
CA SER A 67 11.01 15.04 21.82
C SER A 67 10.35 15.73 23.02
N PRO A 68 10.14 15.05 24.17
CA PRO A 68 9.47 15.63 25.35
C PRO A 68 10.06 16.98 25.84
N ASN A 69 11.29 17.32 25.43
CA ASN A 69 11.95 18.60 25.76
C ASN A 69 11.80 19.72 24.69
N GLN A 70 11.11 19.48 23.58
CA GLN A 70 10.82 20.50 22.56
C GLN A 70 9.30 20.75 22.47
N SER A 71 8.89 21.92 22.95
CA SER A 71 7.49 22.36 23.04
C SER A 71 6.83 22.74 21.72
N SER A 72 7.49 22.59 20.57
CA SER A 72 6.88 22.93 19.27
C SER A 72 7.13 21.88 18.20
N THR A 73 6.03 21.40 17.63
CA THR A 73 6.00 20.47 16.51
C THR A 73 6.38 21.21 15.22
N LYS A 74 7.67 21.46 15.04
CA LYS A 74 8.21 22.23 13.90
C LYS A 74 8.15 21.41 12.60
N TRP A 75 7.86 22.08 11.48
CA TRP A 75 8.00 21.50 10.15
C TRP A 75 9.48 21.32 9.77
N ILE A 76 9.85 20.10 9.38
CA ILE A 76 11.19 19.74 8.94
C ILE A 76 11.13 19.41 7.44
N THR A 77 12.08 19.89 6.65
CA THR A 77 12.14 19.52 5.22
C THR A 77 12.88 18.20 5.07
N CYS A 78 12.18 17.15 4.64
CA CYS A 78 12.75 15.82 4.45
C CYS A 78 13.10 15.54 2.98
N LEU A 79 12.51 16.26 2.03
CA LEU A 79 12.89 16.22 0.62
C LEU A 79 12.80 17.62 0.05
N ARG A 80 13.80 18.05 -0.73
CA ARG A 80 13.84 19.39 -1.30
C ARG A 80 14.05 19.32 -2.81
N ASP A 81 13.17 20.01 -3.53
CA ASP A 81 13.21 20.23 -4.98
C ASP A 81 13.55 18.96 -5.78
N TYR A 82 12.95 17.83 -5.40
CA TYR A 82 13.10 16.57 -6.12
C TYR A 82 12.53 16.72 -7.53
N CYS A 83 13.37 16.50 -8.54
CA CYS A 83 13.03 16.68 -9.95
C CYS A 83 12.19 15.49 -10.43
N LEU A 84 10.94 15.76 -10.79
CA LEU A 84 10.01 14.80 -11.38
C LEU A 84 9.95 14.92 -12.90
N MET A 85 10.22 16.12 -13.43
CA MET A 85 10.30 16.38 -14.88
C MET A 85 11.69 16.96 -15.19
N PRO A 86 12.53 16.25 -15.97
CA PRO A 86 13.87 16.73 -16.32
C PRO A 86 13.83 18.11 -17.01
N ASN A 87 12.84 18.31 -17.87
CA ASN A 87 12.52 19.61 -18.44
C ASN A 87 11.07 19.99 -18.06
N PRO A 88 10.87 21.04 -17.24
CA PRO A 88 9.54 21.48 -16.83
C PRO A 88 8.60 21.88 -17.99
N HIS A 89 9.13 22.18 -19.18
CA HIS A 89 8.33 22.59 -20.34
C HIS A 89 7.90 21.44 -21.24
N ASN A 90 8.40 20.22 -21.01
CA ASN A 90 8.09 19.03 -21.80
C ASN A 90 7.19 18.07 -21.00
N GLU A 91 6.63 17.04 -21.65
CA GLU A 91 5.77 16.04 -20.97
C GLU A 91 6.55 14.88 -20.34
N GLU A 92 7.87 14.82 -20.52
CA GLU A 92 8.72 13.76 -19.98
C GLU A 92 8.65 13.74 -18.44
N GLY A 93 8.29 12.59 -17.86
CA GLY A 93 8.09 12.42 -16.42
C GLY A 93 6.75 12.96 -15.89
N ALA A 94 5.94 13.62 -16.72
CA ALA A 94 4.73 14.30 -16.28
C ALA A 94 3.59 13.36 -15.86
N GLN A 95 3.61 12.10 -16.29
CA GLN A 95 2.57 11.08 -16.03
C GLN A 95 3.13 9.79 -15.41
N ASP A 96 4.38 9.83 -14.96
CA ASP A 96 5.09 8.64 -14.46
C ASP A 96 4.63 8.26 -13.05
N TYR A 97 4.66 6.95 -12.78
CA TYR A 97 4.54 6.42 -11.42
C TYR A 97 5.89 6.52 -10.71
N VAL A 98 5.90 7.22 -9.59
CA VAL A 98 7.11 7.48 -8.80
C VAL A 98 6.95 6.88 -7.41
N SER A 99 8.02 6.25 -6.93
CA SER A 99 8.15 5.72 -5.59
C SER A 99 9.32 6.37 -4.88
N LEU A 100 9.03 7.08 -3.78
CA LEU A 100 10.02 7.72 -2.93
C LEU A 100 10.21 6.90 -1.66
N TYR A 101 11.45 6.50 -1.40
CA TYR A 101 11.79 5.64 -0.27
C TYR A 101 12.38 6.43 0.89
N LYS A 102 12.28 5.86 2.10
CA LYS A 102 12.84 6.42 3.34
C LYS A 102 14.30 6.86 3.18
N HIS A 103 15.13 6.06 2.52
CA HIS A 103 16.57 6.34 2.36
C HIS A 103 16.88 7.57 1.49
N GLN A 104 15.92 8.06 0.71
CA GLN A 104 16.07 9.29 -0.08
C GLN A 104 15.74 10.55 0.73
N MET A 105 15.21 10.38 1.95
CA MET A 105 14.82 11.48 2.82
C MET A 105 16.02 12.00 3.63
N LEU A 106 16.06 13.33 3.82
CA LEU A 106 17.10 14.05 4.55
C LEU A 106 16.98 13.97 6.07
N CYS A 107 15.88 13.42 6.59
CA CYS A 107 15.66 13.23 8.02
C CYS A 107 14.98 11.90 8.32
N ASP A 108 15.06 11.46 9.57
CA ASP A 108 14.39 10.24 10.04
C ASP A 108 12.88 10.36 9.82
N MET A 109 12.24 9.25 9.46
CA MET A 109 10.81 9.21 9.14
C MET A 109 10.05 8.28 10.10
N ASP A 110 10.49 8.20 11.36
CA ASP A 110 10.04 7.17 12.32
C ASP A 110 8.78 7.57 13.10
N LYS A 111 8.50 8.87 13.23
CA LYS A 111 7.41 9.41 14.05
C LYS A 111 6.59 10.44 13.30
N VAL A 112 6.16 10.09 12.09
CA VAL A 112 5.40 10.98 11.21
C VAL A 112 4.00 11.23 11.77
N LEU A 113 3.58 12.49 11.84
CA LEU A 113 2.22 12.91 12.20
C LEU A 113 1.48 13.56 11.02
N GLU A 114 2.17 14.45 10.32
CA GLU A 114 1.65 15.14 9.14
C GLU A 114 2.75 15.28 8.09
N LEU A 115 2.33 15.27 6.83
CA LEU A 115 3.18 15.58 5.70
C LEU A 115 2.61 16.78 4.95
N ARG A 116 3.52 17.55 4.37
CA ARG A 116 3.21 18.67 3.48
C ARG A 116 4.02 18.48 2.21
N LEU A 117 3.33 18.19 1.12
CA LEU A 117 3.91 18.11 -0.22
C LEU A 117 3.78 19.49 -0.87
N ILE A 118 4.91 20.05 -1.30
CA ILE A 118 5.00 21.33 -1.97
C ILE A 118 5.36 21.04 -3.42
N LEU A 119 4.38 21.20 -4.29
CA LEU A 119 4.47 20.94 -5.71
C LEU A 119 4.84 22.24 -6.41
N ARG A 120 5.78 22.20 -7.34
CA ARG A 120 6.17 23.35 -8.14
C ARG A 120 6.14 23.00 -9.61
N GLN A 121 5.61 23.93 -10.39
CA GLN A 121 5.60 23.89 -11.83
C GLN A 121 5.97 25.28 -12.37
N PRO A 122 7.24 25.50 -12.77
CA PRO A 122 7.68 26.79 -13.29
C PRO A 122 7.21 27.07 -14.73
N SER A 123 6.81 26.05 -15.49
CA SER A 123 6.33 26.23 -16.85
C SER A 123 4.92 26.82 -16.85
N PRO A 124 4.67 27.90 -17.62
CA PRO A 124 3.33 28.49 -17.73
C PRO A 124 2.38 27.65 -18.59
N LEU A 125 2.89 26.63 -19.30
CA LEU A 125 2.10 25.75 -20.17
C LEU A 125 1.17 24.83 -19.35
N TRP A 126 1.62 24.43 -18.17
CA TRP A 126 0.91 23.45 -17.34
C TRP A 126 0.02 24.16 -16.32
N LEU A 127 -1.20 24.44 -16.73
CA LEU A 127 -2.17 25.18 -15.93
C LEU A 127 -2.75 24.37 -14.77
N ASN A 128 -2.77 23.05 -14.91
CA ASN A 128 -3.21 22.11 -13.90
C ASN A 128 -2.07 21.12 -13.66
N PHE A 129 -1.58 21.07 -12.43
CA PHE A 129 -0.59 20.10 -12.00
C PHE A 129 -0.94 19.63 -10.59
N THR A 130 -0.66 18.37 -10.29
CA THR A 130 -0.89 17.77 -8.97
C THR A 130 -0.12 16.45 -8.88
N LEU A 131 -0.39 15.69 -7.82
CA LEU A 131 -0.07 14.28 -7.72
C LEU A 131 -1.38 13.48 -7.67
N GLU A 132 -1.46 12.41 -8.46
CA GLU A 132 -2.57 11.47 -8.49
C GLU A 132 -2.19 10.18 -7.74
N GLU A 133 -3.19 9.40 -7.31
CA GLU A 133 -2.97 8.06 -6.74
C GLU A 133 -1.94 8.01 -5.59
N LEU A 134 -1.92 9.07 -4.76
CA LEU A 134 -0.98 9.22 -3.67
C LEU A 134 -1.25 8.19 -2.57
N GLN A 135 -0.24 7.37 -2.26
CA GLN A 135 -0.28 6.33 -1.26
C GLN A 135 0.98 6.38 -0.38
N PHE A 136 0.81 5.99 0.88
CA PHE A 136 1.86 5.97 1.88
C PHE A 136 1.95 4.57 2.46
N PHE A 137 3.16 4.07 2.61
CA PHE A 137 3.41 2.73 3.12
C PHE A 137 4.34 2.78 4.33
N GLN A 138 4.03 1.93 5.30
CA GLN A 138 4.88 1.62 6.43
C GLN A 138 5.44 0.22 6.30
N HIS A 139 6.41 -0.09 7.16
CA HIS A 139 6.98 -1.43 7.21
C HIS A 139 5.89 -2.40 7.67
N GLY A 140 5.60 -3.41 6.86
CA GLY A 140 4.66 -4.45 7.24
C GLY A 140 5.20 -5.28 8.40
N PRO A 141 4.32 -6.00 9.11
CA PRO A 141 4.76 -6.92 10.15
C PRO A 141 5.82 -7.83 9.54
N GLN A 142 7.02 -7.80 10.10
CA GLN A 142 7.97 -8.86 9.81
C GLN A 142 7.29 -10.13 10.30
N SER A 143 6.78 -10.96 9.36
CA SER A 143 6.60 -12.37 9.65
C SER A 143 7.90 -12.78 10.32
N SER A 144 7.81 -13.26 11.55
CA SER A 144 8.93 -13.71 12.37
C SER A 144 9.59 -14.94 11.72
N SER A 145 10.14 -14.77 10.51
CA SER A 145 11.05 -15.71 9.87
C SER A 145 12.31 -15.89 10.73
N SER A 146 12.57 -14.97 11.67
CA SER A 146 13.57 -15.18 12.72
C SER A 146 13.25 -16.36 13.64
N ALA A 147 11.99 -16.69 13.93
CA ALA A 147 11.67 -17.86 14.76
C ALA A 147 12.00 -19.17 14.01
N PHE A 148 11.62 -19.25 12.73
CA PHE A 148 11.90 -20.41 11.90
C PHE A 148 13.42 -20.57 11.62
N THR A 149 14.12 -19.45 11.40
CA THR A 149 15.57 -19.46 11.12
C THR A 149 16.40 -19.70 12.38
N LYS A 150 15.95 -19.27 13.57
CA LYS A 150 16.66 -19.53 14.84
C LYS A 150 16.69 -21.03 15.19
N TRP A 151 15.63 -21.79 14.89
CA TRP A 151 15.63 -23.23 15.12
C TRP A 151 16.58 -23.98 14.16
N LEU A 152 16.76 -23.49 12.93
CA LEU A 152 17.73 -24.02 11.98
C LEU A 152 19.19 -23.63 12.31
N SER A 153 19.38 -22.59 13.12
CA SER A 153 20.72 -22.08 13.50
C SER A 153 21.35 -22.85 14.65
N HIS A 154 20.59 -23.75 15.30
CA HIS A 154 21.07 -24.61 16.37
C HIS A 154 20.87 -26.08 15.98
N PRO A 155 21.85 -26.74 15.34
CA PRO A 155 21.91 -28.19 15.45
C PRO A 155 22.02 -28.50 16.94
N ALA A 156 20.99 -29.11 17.52
CA ALA A 156 21.05 -29.64 18.88
C ALA A 156 22.30 -30.53 18.98
N PRO A 157 23.06 -30.50 20.09
CA PRO A 157 24.14 -31.45 20.31
C PRO A 157 23.59 -32.85 20.12
N TYR A 158 24.24 -33.60 19.22
CA TYR A 158 23.91 -34.97 18.89
C TYR A 158 24.16 -35.84 20.12
N GLU A 159 23.16 -35.97 21.00
CA GLU A 159 23.08 -37.10 21.91
C GLU A 159 22.52 -38.28 21.11
N GLN A 160 23.36 -39.29 20.90
CA GLN A 160 22.95 -40.63 20.51
C GLN A 160 22.13 -41.27 21.63
N PRO A 161 20.92 -41.77 21.36
CA PRO A 161 20.40 -42.92 22.07
C PRO A 161 20.49 -44.11 21.14
N ALA A 162 21.42 -44.99 21.46
CA ALA A 162 21.45 -46.34 20.96
C ALA A 162 20.11 -47.04 21.30
N LEU A 163 19.55 -47.72 20.29
CA LEU A 163 18.59 -48.82 20.41
C LEU A 163 17.20 -48.49 20.99
N LEU A 164 16.23 -48.24 20.10
CA LEU A 164 14.92 -48.93 20.12
C LEU A 164 14.19 -48.71 18.78
N LEU A 165 14.42 -49.62 17.85
CA LEU A 165 13.62 -49.82 16.64
C LEU A 165 12.21 -50.33 17.04
N GLN A 166 11.23 -49.99 16.20
CA GLN A 166 9.86 -50.55 16.08
C GLN A 166 8.73 -49.77 16.77
N GLN A 167 8.32 -48.66 16.15
CA GLN A 167 6.91 -48.54 15.73
C GLN A 167 6.88 -47.89 14.35
N ALA A 168 6.21 -48.59 13.43
CA ALA A 168 6.35 -48.48 11.98
C ALA A 168 6.11 -47.06 11.47
N LEU A 169 7.17 -46.45 10.92
CA LEU A 169 7.03 -45.32 10.01
C LEU A 169 6.22 -45.82 8.81
N PRO A 170 5.10 -45.17 8.44
CA PRO A 170 4.28 -45.63 7.32
C PRO A 170 5.11 -45.59 6.04
N ASP A 171 5.02 -46.68 5.27
CA ASP A 171 5.76 -46.86 4.02
C ASP A 171 5.47 -45.69 3.07
N PRO A 172 6.49 -44.88 2.72
CA PRO A 172 6.31 -43.68 1.91
C PRO A 172 5.69 -43.99 0.54
N ASP A 173 5.99 -45.17 -0.02
CA ASP A 173 5.45 -45.58 -1.31
C ASP A 173 3.95 -45.86 -1.18
N LYS A 174 3.53 -46.49 -0.09
CA LYS A 174 2.11 -46.73 0.20
C LYS A 174 1.35 -45.43 0.40
N VAL A 175 1.89 -44.50 1.20
CA VAL A 175 1.26 -43.18 1.43
C VAL A 175 1.15 -42.40 0.12
N SER A 176 2.19 -42.43 -0.71
CA SER A 176 2.17 -41.74 -2.00
C SER A 176 1.14 -42.34 -2.97
N SER A 177 1.01 -43.67 -3.00
CA SER A 177 0.04 -44.38 -3.84
C SER A 177 -1.40 -44.05 -3.43
N GLU A 178 -1.71 -44.03 -2.13
CA GLU A 178 -3.06 -43.70 -1.66
C GLU A 178 -3.45 -42.25 -2.02
N VAL A 179 -2.51 -41.30 -1.89
CA VAL A 179 -2.74 -39.90 -2.29
C VAL A 179 -2.93 -39.78 -3.79
N GLN A 180 -2.13 -40.49 -4.59
CA GLN A 180 -2.28 -40.50 -6.06
C GLN A 180 -3.62 -41.10 -6.51
N GLN A 181 -4.08 -42.17 -5.86
CA GLN A 181 -5.39 -42.76 -6.12
C GLN A 181 -6.52 -41.78 -5.80
N MET A 182 -6.43 -41.06 -4.70
CA MET A 182 -7.41 -40.05 -4.32
C MET A 182 -7.47 -38.88 -5.32
N TRP A 183 -6.31 -38.44 -5.80
CA TRP A 183 -6.22 -37.43 -6.87
C TRP A 183 -6.87 -37.91 -8.16
N MET A 184 -6.61 -39.16 -8.55
CA MET A 184 -7.19 -39.76 -9.74
C MET A 184 -8.73 -39.80 -9.68
N LEU A 185 -9.29 -40.21 -8.54
CA LEU A 185 -10.74 -40.23 -8.32
C LEU A 185 -11.35 -38.82 -8.40
N THR A 186 -10.66 -37.82 -7.83
CA THR A 186 -11.11 -36.42 -7.89
C THR A 186 -11.18 -35.92 -9.33
N GLU A 187 -10.18 -36.26 -10.15
CA GLU A 187 -10.21 -35.90 -11.57
C GLU A 187 -11.28 -36.68 -12.34
N MET A 188 -11.49 -37.96 -12.04
CA MET A 188 -12.58 -38.72 -12.66
C MET A 188 -13.94 -38.12 -12.34
N ILE A 189 -14.21 -37.77 -11.07
CA ILE A 189 -15.47 -37.11 -10.66
C ILE A 189 -15.62 -35.76 -11.35
N ARG A 190 -14.53 -35.00 -11.48
CA ARG A 190 -14.55 -33.70 -12.18
C ARG A 190 -14.85 -33.89 -13.66
N ALA A 191 -14.24 -34.86 -14.32
CA ALA A 191 -14.46 -35.18 -15.72
C ALA A 191 -15.85 -35.78 -15.98
N SER A 192 -16.42 -36.49 -15.00
CA SER A 192 -17.76 -37.10 -15.08
C SER A 192 -18.87 -36.19 -14.55
N ARG A 193 -18.61 -34.91 -14.25
CA ARG A 193 -19.66 -33.94 -13.89
C ARG A 193 -20.60 -33.74 -15.08
N THR A 194 -21.71 -34.47 -15.08
CA THR A 194 -22.86 -34.18 -15.92
C THR A 194 -23.54 -32.90 -15.41
N THR A 195 -23.97 -32.04 -16.33
CA THR A 195 -24.58 -30.73 -16.09
C THR A 195 -26.00 -30.80 -15.50
N ALA A 196 -26.37 -31.92 -14.86
CA ALA A 196 -27.65 -32.07 -14.19
C ALA A 196 -27.55 -31.46 -12.78
N ARG A 197 -28.16 -30.28 -12.62
CA ARG A 197 -28.24 -29.58 -11.33
C ARG A 197 -29.08 -30.42 -10.36
N ILE A 198 -28.42 -31.20 -9.52
CA ILE A 198 -29.03 -31.68 -8.27
C ILE A 198 -29.42 -30.44 -7.46
N GLY A 199 -30.72 -30.27 -7.24
CA GLY A 199 -31.26 -29.40 -6.19
C GLY A 199 -31.68 -27.98 -6.59
N ARG A 200 -32.33 -27.77 -7.74
CA ARG A 200 -33.24 -26.61 -7.90
C ARG A 200 -34.51 -27.04 -8.63
N PHE A 201 -35.60 -27.18 -7.88
CA PHE A 201 -36.94 -27.12 -8.45
C PHE A 201 -37.14 -25.67 -8.91
N ASP A 202 -37.21 -25.43 -10.23
CA ASP A 202 -37.78 -24.20 -10.76
C ASP A 202 -39.28 -24.26 -10.46
N VAL A 203 -39.73 -23.39 -9.56
CA VAL A 203 -41.16 -23.13 -9.37
C VAL A 203 -41.47 -22.00 -10.33
N ASP A 204 -42.13 -22.30 -11.44
CA ASP A 204 -42.56 -21.32 -12.43
C ASP A 204 -43.28 -20.16 -11.74
N GLY A 205 -42.78 -18.95 -11.96
CA GLY A 205 -43.17 -17.71 -11.28
C GLY A 205 -44.59 -17.24 -11.57
N CYS A 206 -45.58 -18.00 -11.14
CA CYS A 206 -47.00 -17.66 -11.21
C CYS A 206 -47.59 -17.53 -9.81
N TYR A 207 -47.27 -16.43 -9.13
CA TYR A 207 -48.18 -15.88 -8.13
C TYR A 207 -48.35 -14.38 -8.40
N ASP A 208 -49.40 -14.06 -9.13
CA ASP A 208 -49.90 -12.71 -9.35
C ASP A 208 -50.66 -12.28 -8.09
N LEU A 209 -50.00 -11.53 -7.20
CA LEU A 209 -50.60 -10.94 -6.02
C LEU A 209 -51.29 -9.63 -6.42
N ASN A 210 -52.48 -9.74 -7.02
CA ASN A 210 -53.40 -8.62 -7.16
C ASN A 210 -53.97 -8.26 -5.77
N LEU A 211 -53.26 -7.38 -5.06
CA LEU A 211 -53.78 -6.66 -3.90
C LEU A 211 -54.89 -5.72 -4.36
N LEU A 212 -56.11 -6.24 -4.41
CA LEU A 212 -57.32 -5.45 -4.54
C LEU A 212 -57.43 -4.53 -3.32
N SER A 213 -57.27 -3.24 -3.58
CA SER A 213 -57.74 -2.16 -2.72
C SER A 213 -59.25 -2.30 -2.52
N TYR A 214 -59.67 -2.51 -1.27
CA TYR A 214 -61.01 -2.14 -0.84
C TYR A 214 -60.91 -1.01 0.18
N THR A 215 -61.62 0.05 -0.19
CA THR A 215 -62.05 1.25 0.55
C THR A 215 -61.99 1.20 2.06
#